data_AF-A0A0H5QF30-F1
#
_entry.id   AF-A0A0H5QF30-F1
#
_cell.length_a   1.000
_cell.length_b   1.000
_cell.length_c   1.000
_cell.angle_alpha   90.00
_cell.angle_beta   90.00
_cell.angle_gamma   90.00
#
_symmetry.space_group_name_H-M   'P 1'
#
loop_
_entity.id
_entity.type
_entity.pdbx_description
1 polymer ?
#
loop_
_entity_poly.entity_id
_entity_poly.type
_entity_poly.pdbx_seq_one_letter_code
_entity_poly.pdbx_strand_id
1 'polypeptide(L)'
;STNQESLVVSILSAGTFVGALLAAPVGDFLGRKWGVVLSTLVFSVGVALQTGTLDMAVFIVGRVFAGLGVGMMSTLVPMYQSECAPKWIRGAVVSCYQWAITIGLLVAAIANNGTKNRSDHSAWRIPIALQFVWAGVLALGMSFLPESPRYLAKRGRDDAARQSLGRLLSVSPDDPAVLQELADIKAAQRAEEELGSSSYADCFKQGPNKILT
;
A
#
# COMPACT_ATOMS: atom_id res chain seq x y z
N SER A 1 -0.96 27.24 -18.87
CA SER A 1 -0.74 26.64 -20.21
C SER A 1 -1.12 25.18 -20.16
N THR A 2 -2.10 24.75 -20.97
CA THR A 2 -2.69 23.40 -20.96
C THR A 2 -1.65 22.27 -21.03
N ASN A 3 -0.56 22.45 -21.77
CA ASN A 3 0.53 21.47 -21.87
C ASN A 3 1.23 21.18 -20.53
N GLN A 4 1.37 22.19 -19.67
CA GLN A 4 2.03 22.03 -18.37
C GLN A 4 1.13 21.33 -17.36
N GLU A 5 -0.17 21.59 -17.39
CA GLU A 5 -1.15 20.90 -16.54
C GLU A 5 -1.24 19.42 -16.91
N SER A 6 -1.31 19.11 -18.21
CA SER A 6 -1.30 17.71 -18.69
C SER A 6 -0.02 16.98 -18.30
N LEU A 7 1.14 17.64 -18.37
CA LEU A 7 2.43 17.07 -17.94
C LEU A 7 2.42 16.72 -16.45
N VAL A 8 1.94 17.63 -15.61
CA VAL A 8 1.84 17.45 -14.15
C VAL A 8 0.94 16.27 -13.77
N VAL A 9 -0.16 16.05 -14.51
CA VAL A 9 -1.04 14.91 -14.27
C VAL A 9 -0.42 13.61 -14.78
N SER A 10 0.21 13.65 -15.96
CA SER A 10 0.76 12.45 -16.61
C SER A 10 1.99 11.91 -15.89
N ILE A 11 2.84 12.79 -15.34
CA ILE A 11 4.04 12.40 -14.59
C ILE A 11 3.69 11.63 -13.31
N LEU A 12 2.56 11.97 -12.68
CA LEU A 12 2.06 11.26 -11.50
C LEU A 12 1.66 9.82 -11.86
N SER A 13 0.96 9.64 -12.98
CA SER A 13 0.59 8.30 -13.48
C SER A 13 1.81 7.46 -13.82
N ALA A 14 2.83 8.07 -14.45
CA ALA A 14 4.10 7.40 -14.73
C ALA A 14 4.82 6.99 -13.43
N GLY A 15 4.86 7.87 -12.42
CA GLY A 15 5.40 7.55 -11.09
C GLY A 15 4.62 6.42 -10.41
N THR A 16 3.29 6.42 -10.52
CA THR A 16 2.42 5.38 -9.95
C THR A 16 2.68 4.02 -10.60
N PHE A 17 2.86 4.00 -11.92
CA PHE A 17 3.19 2.78 -12.66
C PHE A 17 4.52 2.18 -12.19
N VAL A 18 5.58 3.00 -12.11
CA VAL A 18 6.90 2.55 -11.63
C VAL A 18 6.81 2.12 -10.17
N GLY A 19 6.08 2.86 -9.33
CA GLY A 19 5.87 2.53 -7.91
C GLY A 19 5.19 1.17 -7.73
N ALA A 20 4.16 0.89 -8.53
CA ALA A 20 3.46 -0.40 -8.49
C ALA A 20 4.37 -1.57 -8.86
N LEU A 21 5.28 -1.40 -9.82
CA LEU A 21 6.28 -2.42 -10.18
C LEU A 21 7.30 -2.64 -9.06
N LEU A 22 7.75 -1.57 -8.40
CA LEU A 22 8.69 -1.67 -7.28
C LEU A 22 8.05 -2.23 -6.00
N ALA A 23 6.72 -2.26 -5.92
CA ALA A 23 6.02 -2.70 -4.73
C ALA A 23 6.25 -4.18 -4.38
N ALA A 24 6.27 -5.07 -5.37
CA ALA A 24 6.46 -6.50 -5.12
C ALA A 24 7.84 -6.82 -4.51
N PRO A 25 8.98 -6.38 -5.08
CA PRO A 25 10.28 -6.65 -4.47
C PRO A 25 10.44 -5.97 -3.11
N VAL A 26 9.89 -4.76 -2.93
CA VAL A 26 9.93 -4.08 -1.62
C VAL A 26 9.11 -4.84 -0.58
N GLY A 27 7.91 -5.28 -0.92
CA GLY A 27 7.07 -6.07 -0.04
C GLY A 27 7.72 -7.40 0.35
N ASP A 28 8.35 -8.08 -0.61
CA ASP A 28 9.04 -9.37 -0.41
C ASP A 28 10.32 -9.24 0.40
N PHE A 29 11.09 -8.16 0.22
CA PHE A 29 12.32 -7.98 0.97
C PHE A 29 12.05 -7.43 2.38
N LEU A 30 11.38 -6.27 2.47
CA LEU A 30 11.21 -5.51 3.71
C LEU A 30 10.04 -6.01 4.59
N GLY A 31 9.10 -6.76 4.01
CA GLY A 31 7.84 -7.10 4.66
C GLY A 31 6.72 -6.14 4.27
N ARG A 32 5.49 -6.55 4.58
CA ARG A 32 4.30 -5.83 4.10
C ARG A 32 4.06 -4.57 4.92
N LYS A 33 4.20 -4.64 6.25
CA LYS A 33 4.06 -3.48 7.14
C LYS A 33 5.13 -2.42 6.85
N TRP A 34 6.40 -2.82 6.85
CA TRP A 34 7.50 -1.90 6.58
C TRP A 34 7.51 -1.37 5.15
N GLY A 35 7.03 -2.17 4.19
CA GLY A 35 6.79 -1.71 2.82
C GLY A 35 5.78 -0.55 2.75
N VAL A 36 4.66 -0.64 3.47
CA VAL A 36 3.67 0.45 3.53
C VAL A 36 4.23 1.68 4.24
N VAL A 37 4.97 1.51 5.34
CA VAL A 37 5.62 2.63 6.05
C VAL A 37 6.62 3.34 5.14
N LEU A 38 7.48 2.59 4.43
CA LEU A 38 8.43 3.16 3.47
C LEU A 38 7.72 3.91 2.34
N SER A 39 6.66 3.32 1.79
CA SER A 39 5.83 3.96 0.75
C SER A 39 5.23 5.27 1.23
N THR A 40 4.79 5.32 2.49
CA THR A 40 4.24 6.51 3.14
C THR A 40 5.31 7.59 3.35
N LEU A 41 6.56 7.21 3.67
CA LEU A 41 7.68 8.14 3.77
C LEU A 41 8.04 8.74 2.40
N VAL A 42 8.13 7.91 1.36
CA VAL A 42 8.39 8.36 -0.02
C VAL A 42 7.28 9.32 -0.48
N PHE A 43 6.03 8.99 -0.20
CA PHE A 43 4.89 9.88 -0.47
C PHE A 43 5.02 11.21 0.27
N SER A 44 5.35 11.17 1.57
CA SER A 44 5.51 12.37 2.40
C SER A 44 6.61 13.30 1.88
N VAL A 45 7.74 12.75 1.41
CA VAL A 45 8.79 13.55 0.74
C VAL A 45 8.26 14.21 -0.53
N GLY A 46 7.49 13.49 -1.34
CA GLY A 46 6.85 14.05 -2.54
C GLY A 46 5.88 15.19 -2.24
N VAL A 47 5.09 15.08 -1.17
CA VAL A 47 4.17 16.14 -0.72
C VAL A 47 4.96 17.34 -0.14
N ALA A 48 6.08 17.10 0.55
CA ALA A 48 6.95 18.15 1.10
C ALA A 48 7.55 19.02 -0.02
N LEU A 49 8.05 18.37 -1.06
CA LEU A 49 8.60 19.05 -2.24
C LEU A 49 7.53 19.88 -2.95
N GLN A 50 6.30 19.38 -3.06
CA GLN A 50 5.19 20.10 -3.67
C GLN A 50 4.73 21.32 -2.84
N THR A 51 4.73 21.21 -1.51
CA THR A 51 4.25 22.29 -0.62
C THR A 51 5.30 23.37 -0.37
N GLY A 52 6.59 23.01 -0.34
CA GLY A 52 7.69 23.92 -0.01
C GLY A 52 8.18 24.79 -1.17
N THR A 53 7.90 24.42 -2.42
CA THR A 53 8.43 25.12 -3.60
C THR A 53 7.42 26.09 -4.24
N LEU A 54 7.95 27.07 -4.95
CA LEU A 54 7.22 27.89 -5.95
C LEU A 54 7.72 27.59 -7.37
N ASP A 55 8.78 26.79 -7.51
CA ASP A 55 9.37 26.39 -8.78
C ASP A 55 8.63 25.18 -9.37
N MET A 56 8.24 25.30 -10.63
CA MET A 56 7.55 24.26 -11.39
C MET A 56 8.39 22.99 -11.56
N ALA A 57 9.71 23.11 -11.68
CA ALA A 57 10.58 21.93 -11.84
C ALA A 57 10.58 21.06 -10.57
N VAL A 58 10.72 21.68 -9.40
CA VAL A 58 10.67 20.99 -8.10
C VAL A 58 9.28 20.41 -7.84
N PHE A 59 8.22 21.09 -8.29
CA PHE A 59 6.86 20.60 -8.19
C PHE A 59 6.65 19.31 -9.02
N ILE A 60 7.16 19.26 -10.25
CA ILE A 60 7.11 18.07 -11.11
C ILE A 60 7.88 16.90 -10.47
N VAL A 61 9.07 17.16 -9.92
CA VAL A 61 9.84 16.13 -9.21
C VAL A 61 9.07 15.61 -7.99
N GLY A 62 8.46 16.51 -7.21
CA GLY A 62 7.60 16.12 -6.08
C GLY A 62 6.42 15.24 -6.49
N ARG A 63 5.84 15.48 -7.68
CA ARG A 63 4.77 14.63 -8.25
C ARG A 63 5.26 13.23 -8.60
N VAL A 64 6.48 13.07 -9.08
CA VAL A 64 7.07 11.75 -9.32
C VAL A 64 7.18 10.96 -8.02
N PHE A 65 7.76 11.56 -6.98
CA PHE A 65 7.90 10.91 -5.67
C PHE A 65 6.55 10.60 -5.02
N ALA A 66 5.59 11.52 -5.11
CA ALA A 66 4.23 11.26 -4.64
C ALA A 66 3.57 10.10 -5.41
N GLY A 67 3.74 10.06 -6.74
CA GLY A 67 3.25 8.96 -7.58
C GLY A 67 3.87 7.61 -7.21
N LEU A 68 5.20 7.57 -7.01
CA LEU A 68 5.90 6.36 -6.58
C LEU A 68 5.34 5.83 -5.25
N GLY A 69 5.19 6.70 -4.26
CA GLY A 69 4.63 6.33 -2.94
C GLY A 69 3.20 5.82 -3.03
N VAL A 70 2.34 6.47 -3.82
CA VAL A 70 0.95 6.03 -4.04
C VAL A 70 0.89 4.69 -4.78
N GLY A 71 1.73 4.47 -5.80
CA GLY A 71 1.77 3.21 -6.54
C GLY A 71 2.23 2.02 -5.69
N MET A 72 3.22 2.24 -4.83
CA MET A 72 3.65 1.20 -3.87
C MET A 72 2.58 0.93 -2.81
N MET A 73 1.95 1.98 -2.28
CA MET A 73 0.90 1.83 -1.28
C MET A 73 -0.34 1.14 -1.84
N SER A 74 -0.74 1.46 -3.08
CA SER A 74 -1.97 0.94 -3.69
C SER A 74 -1.94 -0.56 -3.98
N THR A 75 -0.75 -1.16 -3.99
CA THR A 75 -0.52 -2.59 -4.19
C THR A 75 -0.23 -3.29 -2.85
N LEU A 76 0.55 -2.68 -1.96
CA LEU A 76 0.92 -3.27 -0.67
C LEU A 76 -0.23 -3.29 0.35
N VAL A 77 -1.08 -2.24 0.39
CA VAL A 77 -2.20 -2.16 1.34
C VAL A 77 -3.23 -3.27 1.11
N PRO A 78 -3.81 -3.47 -0.09
CA PRO A 78 -4.77 -4.55 -0.31
C PRO A 78 -4.13 -5.93 -0.15
N MET A 79 -2.85 -6.08 -0.49
CA MET A 79 -2.11 -7.32 -0.24
C MET A 79 -2.05 -7.62 1.27
N TYR A 80 -1.59 -6.66 2.08
CA TYR A 80 -1.53 -6.79 3.54
C TYR A 80 -2.91 -7.09 4.13
N GLN A 81 -3.95 -6.39 3.68
CA GLN A 81 -5.33 -6.65 4.11
C GLN A 81 -5.79 -8.06 3.75
N SER A 82 -5.48 -8.55 2.55
CA SER A 82 -5.87 -9.90 2.12
C SER A 82 -5.16 -11.01 2.92
N GLU A 83 -3.92 -10.75 3.36
CA GLU A 83 -3.12 -11.66 4.16
C GLU A 83 -3.52 -11.67 5.64
N CYS A 84 -4.00 -10.54 6.17
CA CYS A 84 -4.41 -10.41 7.57
C CYS A 84 -5.91 -10.69 7.78
N ALA A 85 -6.75 -10.54 6.75
CA ALA A 85 -8.19 -10.69 6.87
C ALA A 85 -8.61 -12.18 6.95
N PRO A 86 -9.55 -12.52 7.86
CA PRO A 86 -10.15 -13.84 7.90
C PRO A 86 -10.83 -14.22 6.59
N LYS A 87 -10.80 -15.51 6.25
CA LYS A 87 -11.31 -16.06 4.97
C LYS A 87 -12.75 -15.60 4.67
N TRP A 88 -13.61 -15.46 5.68
CA TRP A 88 -15.03 -15.10 5.51
C TRP A 88 -15.31 -13.59 5.33
N ILE A 89 -14.46 -12.69 5.83
CA ILE A 89 -14.63 -11.22 5.67
C ILE A 89 -13.62 -10.59 4.71
N ARG A 90 -12.68 -11.35 4.14
CA ARG A 90 -11.64 -10.83 3.25
C ARG A 90 -12.20 -9.94 2.13
N GLY A 91 -13.29 -10.37 1.49
CA GLY A 91 -13.96 -9.58 0.46
C GLY A 91 -14.44 -8.23 0.98
N ALA A 92 -15.10 -8.20 2.14
CA ALA A 92 -15.58 -6.97 2.76
C ALA A 92 -14.43 -6.01 3.15
N VAL A 93 -13.32 -6.54 3.66
CA VAL A 93 -12.13 -5.73 4.00
C VAL A 93 -11.55 -5.06 2.76
N VAL A 94 -11.42 -5.80 1.66
CA VAL A 94 -10.92 -5.24 0.38
C VAL A 94 -11.91 -4.25 -0.23
N SER A 95 -13.22 -4.49 -0.12
CA SER A 95 -14.23 -3.51 -0.56
C SER A 95 -14.18 -2.22 0.26
N CYS A 96 -13.91 -2.31 1.57
CA CYS A 96 -13.74 -1.16 2.44
C CYS A 96 -12.56 -0.27 2.00
N TYR A 97 -11.49 -0.86 1.47
CA TYR A 97 -10.37 -0.08 0.90
C TYR A 97 -10.82 0.80 -0.26
N GLN A 98 -11.59 0.26 -1.21
CA GLN A 98 -12.13 1.05 -2.32
C GLN A 98 -13.10 2.15 -1.83
N TRP A 99 -13.91 1.84 -0.83
CA TRP A 99 -14.81 2.80 -0.22
C TRP A 99 -14.06 3.93 0.51
N ALA A 100 -12.94 3.62 1.17
CA ALA A 100 -12.08 4.64 1.77
C ALA A 100 -11.46 5.57 0.72
N ILE A 101 -11.07 5.04 -0.45
CA ILE A 101 -10.57 5.86 -1.57
C ILE A 101 -11.62 6.87 -2.04
N THR A 102 -12.88 6.44 -2.21
CA THR A 102 -13.95 7.34 -2.67
C THR A 102 -14.27 8.42 -1.65
N ILE A 103 -14.27 8.09 -0.35
CA ILE A 103 -14.40 9.09 0.73
C ILE A 103 -13.22 10.08 0.69
N GLY A 104 -11.99 9.60 0.50
CA GLY A 104 -10.81 10.46 0.40
C GLY A 104 -10.92 11.45 -0.77
N LEU A 105 -11.37 10.99 -1.94
CA LEU A 105 -11.66 11.83 -3.10
C LEU A 105 -12.74 12.87 -2.82
N LEU A 106 -13.82 12.50 -2.11
CA LEU A 106 -14.87 13.41 -1.70
C LEU A 106 -14.35 14.51 -0.76
N VAL A 107 -13.57 14.13 0.27
CA VAL A 107 -12.94 15.07 1.20
C VAL A 107 -11.99 16.02 0.46
N ALA A 108 -11.20 15.50 -0.48
CA ALA A 108 -10.31 16.32 -1.31
C ALA A 108 -11.10 17.33 -2.17
N ALA A 109 -12.22 16.91 -2.76
CA ALA A 109 -13.09 17.79 -3.54
C ALA A 109 -13.73 18.89 -2.67
N ILE A 110 -14.18 18.55 -1.46
CA ILE A 110 -14.73 19.52 -0.49
C ILE A 110 -13.65 20.51 -0.07
N ALA A 111 -12.45 20.04 0.28
CA ALA A 111 -11.32 20.90 0.65
C ALA A 111 -10.95 21.87 -0.48
N ASN A 112 -10.86 21.36 -1.73
CA ASN A 112 -10.58 22.18 -2.90
C ASN A 112 -11.68 23.22 -3.18
N ASN A 113 -12.96 22.83 -3.04
CA ASN A 113 -14.08 23.76 -3.17
C ASN A 113 -14.11 24.82 -2.07
N GLY A 114 -13.68 24.47 -0.85
CA GLY A 114 -13.57 25.39 0.28
C GLY A 114 -12.42 26.40 0.15
N THR A 115 -11.33 26.03 -0.53
CA THR A 115 -10.16 26.92 -0.74
C THR A 115 -10.20 27.70 -2.04
N LYS A 116 -11.15 27.43 -2.95
CA LYS A 116 -11.22 28.05 -4.29
C LYS A 116 -11.32 29.57 -4.33
N ASN A 117 -11.93 30.18 -3.30
CA ASN A 117 -12.16 31.63 -3.24
C ASN A 117 -10.98 32.40 -2.63
N ARG A 118 -9.90 31.73 -2.22
CA ARG A 118 -8.69 32.39 -1.74
C ARG A 118 -7.82 32.79 -2.93
N SER A 119 -7.46 34.07 -2.99
CA SER A 119 -6.56 34.65 -4.00
C SER A 119 -5.08 34.36 -3.74
N ASP A 120 -4.73 33.84 -2.56
CA ASP A 120 -3.34 33.57 -2.17
C ASP A 120 -2.88 32.17 -2.61
N HIS A 121 -1.55 32.00 -2.76
CA HIS A 121 -0.90 30.70 -3.00
C HIS A 121 -1.26 29.62 -1.94
N SER A 122 -1.86 30.01 -0.81
CA SER A 122 -2.41 29.10 0.17
C SER A 122 -3.58 28.25 -0.36
N ALA A 123 -4.29 28.70 -1.41
CA ALA A 123 -5.45 27.99 -1.97
C ALA A 123 -5.14 26.57 -2.45
N TRP A 124 -3.96 26.36 -3.05
CA TRP A 124 -3.50 25.06 -3.56
C TRP A 124 -2.58 24.32 -2.57
N ARG A 125 -1.87 25.03 -1.69
CA ARG A 125 -1.00 24.42 -0.68
C ARG A 125 -1.77 23.71 0.42
N ILE A 126 -2.91 24.26 0.86
CA ILE A 126 -3.71 23.69 1.95
C ILE A 126 -4.24 22.29 1.59
N PRO A 127 -4.87 22.05 0.42
CA PRO A 127 -5.32 20.72 0.03
C PRO A 127 -4.18 19.71 -0.13
N ILE A 128 -2.99 20.15 -0.57
CA ILE A 128 -1.82 19.28 -0.68
C ILE A 128 -1.27 18.95 0.71
N ALA A 129 -1.17 19.94 1.60
CA ALA A 129 -0.69 19.75 2.97
C ALA A 129 -1.62 18.84 3.79
N LEU A 130 -2.93 18.83 3.50
CA LEU A 130 -3.88 17.91 4.13
C LEU A 130 -3.49 16.43 3.93
N GLN A 131 -2.79 16.11 2.84
CA GLN A 131 -2.33 14.74 2.57
C GLN A 131 -1.33 14.25 3.63
N PHE A 132 -0.54 15.14 4.25
CA PHE A 132 0.36 14.78 5.34
C PHE A 132 -0.37 14.27 6.57
N VAL A 133 -1.56 14.80 6.85
CA VAL A 133 -2.37 14.34 7.99
C VAL A 133 -2.72 12.87 7.79
N TRP A 134 -3.19 12.50 6.59
CA TRP A 134 -3.54 11.12 6.26
C TRP A 134 -2.31 10.20 6.19
N ALA A 135 -1.18 10.69 5.68
CA ALA A 135 0.08 9.96 5.71
C ALA A 135 0.53 9.67 7.14
N GLY A 136 0.41 10.65 8.05
CA GLY A 136 0.70 10.49 9.47
C GLY A 136 -0.20 9.46 10.14
N VAL A 137 -1.51 9.54 9.90
CA VAL A 137 -2.48 8.55 10.41
C VAL A 137 -2.15 7.15 9.93
N LEU A 138 -1.80 6.99 8.65
CA LEU A 138 -1.43 5.68 8.09
C LEU A 138 -0.12 5.15 8.70
N ALA A 139 0.91 5.98 8.81
CA ALA A 139 2.21 5.58 9.38
C ALA A 139 2.10 5.19 10.86
N LEU A 140 1.36 5.97 11.64
CA LEU A 140 1.04 5.65 13.04
C LEU A 140 0.20 4.39 13.15
N GLY A 141 -0.88 4.27 12.37
CA GLY A 141 -1.74 3.09 12.37
C GLY A 141 -0.96 1.81 12.06
N MET A 142 -0.13 1.84 11.01
CA MET A 142 0.71 0.69 10.63
C MET A 142 1.75 0.35 11.71
N SER A 143 2.21 1.33 12.49
CA SER A 143 3.16 1.08 13.58
C SER A 143 2.56 0.21 14.69
N PHE A 144 1.26 0.33 14.96
CA PHE A 144 0.54 -0.49 15.95
C PHE A 144 0.12 -1.87 15.42
N LEU A 145 -0.06 -2.02 14.10
CA LEU A 145 -0.51 -3.28 13.51
C LEU A 145 0.61 -4.35 13.48
N PRO A 146 0.26 -5.64 13.65
CA PRO A 146 1.22 -6.74 13.54
C PRO A 146 1.70 -6.92 12.09
N GLU A 147 2.89 -7.49 11.91
CA GLU A 147 3.38 -7.86 10.57
C GLU A 147 2.53 -9.01 10.00
N SER A 148 2.45 -9.08 8.67
CA SER A 148 1.68 -10.13 7.98
C SER A 148 2.13 -11.53 8.43
N PRO A 149 1.20 -12.41 8.84
CA PRO A 149 1.54 -13.76 9.28
C PRO A 149 2.09 -14.61 8.13
N ARG A 150 1.65 -14.38 6.89
CA ARG A 150 2.20 -15.01 5.69
C ARG A 150 3.65 -14.61 5.43
N TYR A 151 3.97 -13.32 5.58
CA TYR A 151 5.35 -12.85 5.44
C TYR A 151 6.27 -13.46 6.51
N LEU A 152 5.79 -13.54 7.76
CA LEU A 152 6.55 -14.12 8.86
C LEU A 152 6.78 -15.63 8.68
N ALA A 153 5.77 -16.37 8.22
CA ALA A 153 5.91 -17.78 7.85
C ALA A 153 6.95 -17.97 6.72
N LYS A 154 6.92 -17.10 5.69
CA LYS A 154 7.88 -17.13 4.57
C LYS A 154 9.33 -16.89 4.98
N ARG A 155 9.54 -16.17 6.09
CA ARG A 155 10.87 -15.92 6.68
C ARG A 155 11.28 -16.99 7.70
N GLY A 156 10.49 -18.06 7.87
CA GLY A 156 10.73 -19.10 8.87
C GLY A 156 10.55 -18.65 10.33
N ARG A 157 9.85 -17.53 10.56
CA ARG A 157 9.63 -16.95 11.90
C ARG A 157 8.27 -17.37 12.44
N ASP A 158 8.12 -18.67 12.68
CA ASP A 158 6.84 -19.29 13.02
C ASP A 158 6.24 -18.77 14.33
N ASP A 159 7.06 -18.54 15.35
CA ASP A 159 6.59 -18.00 16.64
C ASP A 159 6.01 -16.59 16.50
N ALA A 160 6.64 -15.76 15.66
CA ALA A 160 6.12 -14.43 15.36
C ALA A 160 4.84 -14.51 14.53
N ALA A 161 4.76 -15.47 13.58
CA ALA A 161 3.55 -15.69 12.79
C ALA A 161 2.36 -16.12 13.68
N ARG A 162 2.59 -17.00 14.67
CA ARG A 162 1.58 -17.39 15.67
C ARG A 162 1.10 -16.19 16.49
N GLN A 163 2.02 -15.36 16.97
CA GLN A 163 1.67 -14.16 17.73
C GLN A 163 0.87 -13.15 16.88
N SER A 164 1.27 -12.94 15.61
CA SER A 164 0.52 -12.10 14.68
C SER A 164 -0.89 -12.64 14.42
N LEU A 165 -1.04 -13.95 14.17
CA LEU A 165 -2.35 -14.58 13.99
C LEU A 165 -3.22 -14.49 15.24
N GLY A 166 -2.66 -14.77 16.42
CA GLY A 166 -3.37 -14.64 17.69
C GLY A 166 -3.89 -13.22 17.93
N ARG A 167 -3.10 -12.20 17.59
CA ARG A 167 -3.56 -10.79 17.63
C ARG A 167 -4.65 -10.48 16.62
N LEU A 168 -4.56 -11.00 15.39
CA LEU A 168 -5.54 -10.76 14.34
C LEU A 168 -6.89 -11.44 14.64
N LEU A 169 -6.85 -12.66 15.16
CA LEU A 169 -8.03 -13.45 15.54
C LEU A 169 -8.53 -13.12 16.94
N SER A 170 -7.80 -12.31 17.73
CA SER A 170 -8.07 -12.01 19.14
C SER A 170 -8.17 -13.25 20.03
N VAL A 171 -7.35 -14.26 19.75
CA VAL A 171 -7.27 -15.53 20.51
C VAL A 171 -5.84 -15.80 20.97
N SER A 172 -5.67 -16.80 21.83
CA SER A 172 -4.33 -17.22 22.27
C SER A 172 -3.47 -17.65 21.07
N PRO A 173 -2.16 -17.34 21.04
CA PRO A 173 -1.24 -17.85 20.02
C PRO A 173 -1.16 -19.39 19.95
N ASP A 174 -1.57 -20.06 21.02
CA ASP A 174 -1.59 -21.53 21.14
C ASP A 174 -2.99 -22.13 20.90
N ASP A 175 -3.96 -21.31 20.49
CA ASP A 175 -5.30 -21.78 20.15
C ASP A 175 -5.25 -22.74 18.93
N PRO A 176 -5.97 -23.87 18.95
CA PRO A 176 -6.05 -24.80 17.82
C PRO A 176 -6.38 -24.12 16.48
N ALA A 177 -7.22 -23.08 16.48
CA ALA A 177 -7.58 -22.34 15.28
C ALA A 177 -6.37 -21.61 14.66
N VAL A 178 -5.50 -21.02 15.50
CA VAL A 178 -4.27 -20.34 15.05
C VAL A 178 -3.26 -21.33 14.51
N LEU A 179 -3.10 -22.47 15.19
CA LEU A 179 -2.18 -23.54 14.76
C LEU A 179 -2.61 -24.14 13.42
N GLN A 180 -3.92 -24.35 13.23
CA GLN A 180 -4.47 -24.84 11.97
C GLN A 180 -4.27 -23.85 10.83
N GLU A 181 -4.58 -22.56 11.02
CA GLU A 181 -4.35 -21.54 9.99
C GLU A 181 -2.85 -21.38 9.65
N LEU A 182 -1.96 -21.49 10.64
CA LEU A 182 -0.52 -21.48 10.38
C LEU A 182 -0.08 -22.70 9.57
N ALA A 183 -0.63 -23.88 9.88
CA ALA A 183 -0.35 -25.11 9.13
C ALA A 183 -0.83 -25.00 7.68
N ASP A 184 -2.04 -24.45 7.45
CA ASP A 184 -2.57 -24.18 6.11
C ASP A 184 -1.65 -23.23 5.32
N ILE A 185 -1.20 -22.13 5.96
CA ILE A 185 -0.28 -21.17 5.34
C ILE A 185 1.03 -21.84 4.93
N LYS A 186 1.61 -22.68 5.80
CA LYS A 186 2.85 -23.41 5.52
C LYS A 186 2.68 -24.45 4.42
N ALA A 187 1.56 -25.16 4.40
CA ALA A 187 1.25 -26.12 3.35
C ALA A 187 1.16 -25.43 1.98
N ALA A 188 0.47 -24.29 1.93
CA ALA A 188 0.40 -23.46 0.72
C ALA A 188 1.79 -22.96 0.28
N GLN A 189 2.63 -22.54 1.23
CA GLN A 189 3.99 -22.11 0.91
C GLN A 189 4.88 -23.23 0.35
N ARG A 190 4.82 -24.44 0.94
CA ARG A 190 5.61 -25.57 0.42
C ARG A 190 5.19 -25.91 -1.01
N ALA A 191 3.89 -25.89 -1.29
CA ALA A 191 3.39 -26.06 -2.65
C ALA A 191 3.90 -24.96 -3.60
N GLU A 192 3.96 -23.69 -3.16
CA GLU A 192 4.56 -22.59 -3.94
C GLU A 192 6.07 -22.76 -4.15
N GLU A 193 6.83 -23.28 -3.17
CA GLU A 193 8.27 -23.55 -3.29
C GLU A 193 8.56 -24.70 -4.26
N GLU A 194 7.74 -25.75 -4.25
CA GLU A 194 7.82 -26.88 -5.19
C GLU A 194 7.55 -26.45 -6.65
N LEU A 195 6.73 -25.41 -6.84
CA LEU A 195 6.40 -24.83 -8.13
C LEU A 195 7.49 -23.87 -8.68
N GLY A 196 8.48 -23.48 -7.87
CA GLY A 196 9.63 -22.65 -8.25
C GLY A 196 9.39 -21.13 -8.18
N SER A 197 10.46 -20.35 -8.41
CA SER A 197 10.42 -18.89 -8.29
C SER A 197 9.49 -18.25 -9.32
N SER A 198 8.45 -17.56 -8.86
CA SER A 198 7.52 -16.83 -9.73
C SER A 198 8.12 -15.50 -10.17
N SER A 199 8.28 -15.31 -11.48
CA SER A 199 8.68 -14.04 -12.09
C SER A 199 7.48 -13.33 -12.73
N TYR A 200 7.56 -12.01 -12.95
CA TYR A 200 6.54 -11.26 -13.70
C TYR A 200 6.25 -11.86 -15.08
N ALA A 201 7.24 -12.53 -15.68
CA ALA A 201 7.07 -13.22 -16.96
C ALA A 201 6.13 -14.44 -16.87
N ASP A 202 5.95 -15.03 -15.69
CA ASP A 202 5.11 -16.22 -15.51
C ASP A 202 3.62 -15.88 -15.52
N CYS A 203 3.24 -14.61 -15.29
CA CYS A 203 1.87 -14.14 -15.51
C CYS A 203 1.42 -14.28 -16.98
N PHE A 204 2.38 -14.26 -17.92
CA PHE A 204 2.12 -14.34 -19.36
C PHE A 204 2.44 -15.71 -19.97
N LYS A 205 3.10 -16.60 -19.22
CA LYS A 205 3.37 -17.98 -19.65
C LYS A 205 2.25 -18.91 -19.18
N GLN A 206 1.79 -19.80 -20.05
CA GLN A 206 0.97 -20.95 -19.62
C GLN A 206 1.91 -21.98 -18.98
N GLY A 207 2.13 -21.83 -17.67
CA GLY A 207 2.93 -22.76 -16.87
C GLY A 207 2.10 -23.44 -15.78
N PRO A 208 2.71 -24.37 -15.01
CA PRO A 208 2.06 -25.10 -13.91
C PRO A 208 1.52 -24.20 -12.78
N ASN A 209 1.84 -22.91 -12.78
CA ASN A 209 1.43 -21.93 -11.76
C ASN A 209 0.04 -21.31 -11.99
N LYS A 210 -0.71 -21.70 -13.04
CA LYS A 210 -2.09 -21.24 -13.25
C LYS A 210 -3.07 -22.12 -12.48
N ILE A 211 -3.56 -21.61 -11.33
CA ILE A 211 -4.60 -22.24 -10.49
C ILE A 211 -6.00 -22.03 -11.11
N LEU A 212 -6.16 -22.31 -12.41
CA LEU A 212 -7.47 -22.35 -13.07
C LEU A 212 -7.70 -23.75 -13.62
N THR A 213 -8.18 -24.62 -12.74
CA THR A 213 -9.01 -25.78 -13.05
C THR A 213 -10.25 -25.70 -12.20
#